data_AF-A0A6H1NBQ2-F1
#
_entry.id   AF-A0A6H1NBQ2-F1
#
_cell.length_a   1.000
_cell.length_b   1.000
_cell.length_c   1.000
_cell.angle_alpha   90.00
_cell.angle_beta   90.00
_cell.angle_gamma   90.00
#
_symmetry.space_group_name_H-M   'P 1'
#
loop_
_entity.id
_entity.type
_entity.pdbx_description
1 polymer ?
#
loop_
_entity_poly.entity_id
_entity_poly.type
_entity_poly.pdbx_seq_one_letter_code
_entity_poly.pdbx_strand_id
1 'polypeptide(L)'
;MKNGHTKAIAKIKPGDHVEAADPKTGKHAGARRVTARLVHQDDDLVDLKIRDKHGNSATLHTTSNHPFWDDTARTWVEAGSLKPGHDLNTPTGQHARLVATTPLSGEAAMYNLTVEQLHTYYVLAGNTPVLVHNSSCVPPLRALHSNETLERSNKTSIDHWSKQSTDDIVASLRPGQHEALIVRDDGLVMNGNTRVYVLRSRGYDVDSLPRESYGSSGPQTEDEWWDLGG
;
A
#
# COMPACT_ATOMS: atom_id res chain seq x y z
N MET A 1 -0.87 6.03 15.19
CA MET A 1 -1.27 4.71 15.71
C MET A 1 -2.62 4.84 16.40
N LYS A 2 -3.27 3.71 16.72
CA LYS A 2 -4.50 3.69 17.52
C LYS A 2 -4.39 4.57 18.78
N ASN A 3 -5.46 5.29 19.12
CA ASN A 3 -5.58 6.11 20.34
C ASN A 3 -4.54 7.25 20.47
N GLY A 4 -4.06 7.80 19.36
CA GLY A 4 -3.16 8.97 19.37
C GLY A 4 -1.69 8.66 19.69
N HIS A 5 -1.32 7.38 19.85
CA HIS A 5 0.08 7.00 19.94
C HIS A 5 0.79 7.18 18.59
N THR A 6 2.11 7.37 18.63
CA THR A 6 2.95 7.57 17.43
C THR A 6 4.06 6.53 17.38
N LYS A 7 4.46 6.16 16.17
CA LYS A 7 5.54 5.20 15.93
C LYS A 7 6.19 5.56 14.60
N ALA A 8 7.51 5.55 14.53
CA ALA A 8 8.21 5.70 13.25
C ALA A 8 7.76 4.60 12.28
N ILE A 9 7.50 4.95 11.02
CA ILE A 9 6.97 4.01 10.02
C ILE A 9 7.90 2.79 9.83
N ALA A 10 9.21 3.01 9.87
CA ALA A 10 10.23 1.96 9.83
C ALA A 10 10.16 0.95 11.01
N LYS A 11 9.46 1.29 12.10
CA LYS A 11 9.28 0.42 13.28
C LYS A 11 7.90 -0.23 13.34
N ILE A 12 6.98 0.11 12.44
CA ILE A 12 5.65 -0.51 12.37
C ILE A 12 5.79 -1.97 11.93
N LYS A 13 5.01 -2.87 12.51
CA LYS A 13 5.01 -4.31 12.20
C LYS A 13 3.61 -4.79 11.82
N PRO A 14 3.48 -5.87 11.04
CA PRO A 14 2.20 -6.55 10.89
C PRO A 14 1.56 -6.84 12.25
N GLY A 15 0.25 -6.57 12.36
CA GLY A 15 -0.50 -6.65 13.63
C GLY A 15 -0.62 -5.33 14.39
N ASP A 16 0.26 -4.34 14.14
CA ASP A 16 0.07 -2.98 14.64
C ASP A 16 -1.24 -2.38 14.08
N HIS A 17 -1.77 -1.35 14.75
CA HIS A 17 -2.96 -0.65 14.31
C HIS A 17 -2.68 0.83 14.03
N VAL A 18 -3.06 1.29 12.84
CA VAL A 18 -2.95 2.68 12.39
C VAL A 18 -4.33 3.28 12.21
N GLU A 19 -4.47 4.57 12.50
CA GLU A 19 -5.72 5.29 12.21
C GLU A 19 -5.85 5.45 10.69
N ALA A 20 -7.05 5.26 10.18
CA ALA A 20 -7.36 5.31 8.76
C ALA A 20 -8.64 6.12 8.51
N ALA A 21 -8.89 6.42 7.24
CA ALA A 21 -10.08 7.12 6.79
C ALA A 21 -10.69 6.44 5.56
N ASP A 22 -11.97 6.67 5.34
CA ASP A 22 -12.66 6.20 4.15
C ASP A 22 -12.01 6.83 2.89
N PRO A 23 -11.50 6.01 1.95
CA PRO A 23 -10.74 6.51 0.80
C PRO A 23 -11.60 7.24 -0.24
N LYS A 24 -12.92 7.19 -0.13
CA LYS A 24 -13.84 7.90 -1.04
C LYS A 24 -14.23 9.26 -0.51
N THR A 25 -14.15 9.47 0.80
CA THR A 25 -14.69 10.66 1.45
C THR A 25 -13.68 11.41 2.32
N GLY A 26 -12.53 10.81 2.64
CA GLY A 26 -11.54 11.36 3.58
C GLY A 26 -12.03 11.38 5.02
N LYS A 27 -13.19 10.77 5.34
CA LYS A 27 -13.73 10.76 6.70
C LYS A 27 -12.99 9.75 7.56
N HIS A 28 -12.52 10.18 8.73
CA HIS A 28 -11.91 9.30 9.72
C HIS A 28 -12.81 8.11 10.02
N ALA A 29 -12.23 6.90 9.97
CA ALA A 29 -12.96 5.64 10.06
C ALA A 29 -12.34 4.68 11.10
N GLY A 30 -11.52 5.23 11.99
CA GLY A 30 -10.89 4.53 13.11
C GLY A 30 -9.70 3.67 12.71
N ALA A 31 -9.21 2.91 13.69
CA ALA A 31 -8.02 2.10 13.54
C ALA A 31 -8.24 0.89 12.61
N ARG A 32 -7.23 0.59 11.79
CA ARG A 32 -7.15 -0.61 10.96
C ARG A 32 -5.84 -1.34 11.21
N ARG A 33 -5.87 -2.66 11.05
CA ARG A 33 -4.70 -3.51 11.24
C ARG A 33 -3.74 -3.34 10.08
N VAL A 34 -2.47 -3.19 10.39
CA VAL A 34 -1.38 -3.27 9.43
C VAL A 34 -1.15 -4.74 9.11
N THR A 35 -1.19 -5.09 7.83
CA THR A 35 -0.98 -6.46 7.35
C THR A 35 0.42 -6.66 6.81
N ALA A 36 1.07 -5.59 6.33
CA ALA A 36 2.46 -5.58 5.88
C ALA A 36 3.11 -4.20 6.03
N ARG A 37 4.44 -4.17 6.14
CA ARG A 37 5.26 -2.98 5.96
C ARG A 37 6.18 -3.24 4.77
N LEU A 38 6.14 -2.32 3.81
CA LEU A 38 6.92 -2.37 2.58
C LEU A 38 8.08 -1.37 2.70
N VAL A 39 9.20 -1.67 2.05
CA VAL A 39 10.34 -0.76 1.91
C VAL A 39 10.84 -0.82 0.48
N HIS A 40 11.09 0.34 -0.11
CA HIS A 40 11.57 0.50 -1.47
C HIS A 40 12.74 1.49 -1.47
N GLN A 41 13.64 1.35 -2.44
CA GLN A 41 14.61 2.40 -2.76
C GLN A 41 14.02 3.18 -3.91
N ASP A 42 13.70 4.45 -3.66
CA ASP A 42 13.03 5.32 -4.62
C ASP A 42 13.90 6.55 -4.90
N ASP A 43 13.84 7.06 -6.12
CA ASP A 43 14.56 8.24 -6.60
C ASP A 43 13.65 9.44 -6.92
N ASP A 44 12.33 9.24 -6.91
CA ASP A 44 11.31 10.26 -7.20
C ASP A 44 10.97 11.09 -5.96
N LEU A 45 11.97 11.56 -5.23
CA LEU A 45 11.81 12.16 -3.90
C LEU A 45 11.21 13.57 -3.92
N VAL A 46 10.34 13.87 -2.95
CA VAL A 46 9.76 15.21 -2.76
C VAL A 46 9.58 15.56 -1.27
N ASP A 47 9.85 16.82 -0.95
CA ASP A 47 9.58 17.43 0.34
C ASP A 47 8.28 18.24 0.31
N LEU A 48 7.38 17.93 1.25
CA LEU A 48 6.16 18.69 1.49
C LEU A 48 6.31 19.50 2.79
N LYS A 49 6.35 20.82 2.66
CA LYS A 49 6.32 21.72 3.83
C LYS A 49 4.88 21.97 4.24
N ILE A 50 4.48 21.48 5.40
CA ILE A 50 3.12 21.56 5.92
C ILE A 50 3.08 22.46 7.15
N ARG A 51 2.10 23.36 7.20
CA ARG A 51 1.86 24.26 8.32
C ARG A 51 0.60 23.87 9.07
N ASP A 52 0.72 23.76 10.39
CA ASP A 52 -0.39 23.44 11.28
C ASP A 52 -1.26 24.67 11.61
N LYS A 53 -2.36 24.44 12.33
CA LYS A 53 -3.28 25.50 12.80
C LYS A 53 -2.64 26.52 13.75
N HIS A 54 -1.50 26.20 14.35
CA HIS A 54 -0.75 27.08 15.26
C HIS A 54 0.33 27.88 14.53
N GLY A 55 0.50 27.67 13.21
CA GLY A 55 1.51 28.32 12.39
C GLY A 55 2.86 27.62 12.37
N ASN A 56 3.02 26.51 13.10
CA ASN A 56 4.26 25.74 13.06
C ASN A 56 4.36 25.01 11.73
N SER A 57 5.57 24.94 11.18
CA SER A 57 5.82 24.22 9.93
C SER A 57 6.71 23.01 10.18
N ALA A 58 6.41 21.91 9.51
CA ALA A 58 7.24 20.71 9.44
C ALA A 58 7.35 20.23 8.00
N THR A 59 8.48 19.60 7.68
CA THR A 59 8.67 18.95 6.38
C THR A 59 8.32 17.47 6.50
N LEU A 60 7.55 16.98 5.55
CA LEU A 60 7.29 15.56 5.35
C LEU A 60 8.04 15.11 4.09
N HIS A 61 8.82 14.05 4.23
CA HIS A 61 9.59 13.43 3.14
C HIS A 61 8.78 12.27 2.55
N THR A 62 8.62 12.24 1.22
CA THR A 62 7.83 11.22 0.52
C THR A 62 8.30 11.06 -0.93
N THR A 63 7.75 10.10 -1.66
CA THR A 63 7.86 10.01 -3.11
C THR A 63 6.85 10.93 -3.79
N SER A 64 7.19 11.40 -4.99
CA SER A 64 6.41 12.36 -5.78
C SER A 64 5.06 11.81 -6.17
N ASN A 65 5.00 10.51 -6.45
CA ASN A 65 3.78 9.82 -6.86
C ASN A 65 2.91 9.34 -5.68
N HIS A 66 3.33 9.59 -4.43
CA HIS A 66 2.56 9.16 -3.27
C HIS A 66 1.28 10.01 -3.10
N PRO A 67 0.07 9.42 -3.10
CA PRO A 67 -1.16 10.19 -3.00
C PRO A 67 -1.49 10.64 -1.58
N PHE A 68 -1.88 11.91 -1.46
CA PHE A 68 -2.43 12.52 -0.26
C PHE A 68 -3.87 12.92 -0.51
N TRP A 69 -4.71 12.86 0.53
CA TRP A 69 -6.07 13.38 0.40
C TRP A 69 -6.05 14.89 0.57
N ASP A 70 -6.45 15.58 -0.50
CA ASP A 70 -6.61 17.02 -0.55
C ASP A 70 -8.05 17.38 -0.17
N ASP A 71 -8.25 17.98 1.01
CA ASP A 71 -9.58 18.39 1.48
C ASP A 71 -10.15 19.58 0.68
N THR A 72 -9.27 20.36 0.04
CA THR A 72 -9.67 21.50 -0.80
C THR A 72 -10.27 21.01 -2.10
N ALA A 73 -9.57 20.08 -2.78
CA ALA A 73 -10.02 19.48 -4.03
C ALA A 73 -10.98 18.30 -3.85
N ARG A 74 -11.07 17.74 -2.63
CA ARG A 74 -11.84 16.54 -2.26
C ARG A 74 -11.49 15.32 -3.11
N THR A 75 -10.20 15.11 -3.33
CA THR A 75 -9.68 14.00 -4.13
C THR A 75 -8.28 13.62 -3.66
N TRP A 76 -7.84 12.42 -4.05
CA TRP A 76 -6.44 12.03 -3.97
C TRP A 76 -5.63 12.82 -4.99
N VAL A 77 -4.47 13.32 -4.57
CA VAL A 77 -3.51 14.03 -5.41
C VAL A 77 -2.12 13.53 -5.06
N GLU A 78 -1.32 13.23 -6.08
CA GLU A 78 0.09 12.88 -5.92
C GLU A 78 0.87 14.00 -5.24
N ALA A 79 1.80 13.66 -4.34
CA ALA A 79 2.58 14.61 -3.56
C ALA A 79 3.24 15.71 -4.40
N GLY A 80 3.89 15.34 -5.50
CA GLY A 80 4.56 16.26 -6.41
C GLY A 80 3.60 17.22 -7.15
N SER A 81 2.33 16.84 -7.24
CA SER A 81 1.26 17.60 -7.92
C SER A 81 0.40 18.42 -6.96
N LEU A 82 0.61 18.29 -5.64
CA LEU A 82 -0.12 19.08 -4.65
C LEU A 82 0.19 20.58 -4.79
N LYS A 83 -0.84 21.40 -4.58
CA LYS A 83 -0.74 22.85 -4.76
C LYS A 83 -0.56 23.57 -3.42
N PRO A 84 0.46 24.42 -3.26
CA PRO A 84 0.57 25.31 -2.11
C PRO A 84 -0.72 26.08 -1.87
N GLY A 85 -1.12 26.21 -0.60
CA GLY A 85 -2.37 26.84 -0.18
C GLY A 85 -3.54 25.87 0.02
N HIS A 86 -3.45 24.64 -0.48
CA HIS A 86 -4.43 23.59 -0.22
C HIS A 86 -4.29 23.02 1.20
N ASP A 87 -5.42 22.63 1.79
CA ASP A 87 -5.49 21.89 3.06
C ASP A 87 -5.49 20.37 2.80
N LEU A 88 -4.63 19.65 3.53
CA LEU A 88 -4.58 18.19 3.55
C LEU A 88 -5.46 17.64 4.68
N ASN A 89 -6.00 16.44 4.48
CA ASN A 89 -6.90 15.84 5.45
C ASN A 89 -6.22 15.44 6.74
N THR A 90 -6.91 15.72 7.85
CA THR A 90 -6.52 15.31 9.19
C THR A 90 -7.71 14.61 9.88
N PRO A 91 -7.49 13.70 10.86
CA PRO A 91 -8.56 12.91 11.48
C PRO A 91 -9.62 13.74 12.20
N THR A 92 -9.26 14.96 12.63
CA THR A 92 -10.11 15.84 13.45
C THR A 92 -10.55 17.09 12.69
N GLY A 93 -10.33 17.14 11.37
CA GLY A 93 -10.62 18.34 10.56
C GLY A 93 -9.76 19.55 10.96
N GLN A 94 -8.61 19.32 11.59
CA GLN A 94 -7.62 20.37 11.83
C GLN A 94 -6.96 20.83 10.52
N HIS A 95 -6.49 22.07 10.50
CA HIS A 95 -5.76 22.64 9.37
C HIS A 95 -4.36 22.04 9.24
N ALA A 96 -4.09 21.40 8.09
CA ALA A 96 -2.77 21.02 7.62
C ALA A 96 -2.56 21.66 6.23
N ARG A 97 -2.04 22.89 6.22
CA ARG A 97 -1.89 23.69 5.01
C ARG A 97 -0.59 23.34 4.30
N LEU A 98 -0.64 22.96 3.03
CA LEU A 98 0.57 22.85 2.22
C LEU A 98 1.15 24.24 1.94
N VAL A 99 2.43 24.42 2.25
CA VAL A 99 3.17 25.68 2.06
C VAL A 99 4.06 25.62 0.83
N ALA A 100 4.72 24.48 0.61
CA ALA A 100 5.62 24.28 -0.51
C ALA A 100 5.78 22.80 -0.82
N THR A 101 6.06 22.53 -2.08
CA THR A 101 6.46 21.22 -2.62
C THR A 101 7.84 21.40 -3.24
N THR A 102 8.82 20.57 -2.87
CA THR A 102 10.20 20.71 -3.33
C THR A 102 10.73 19.36 -3.78
N PRO A 103 10.91 19.13 -5.10
CA PRO A 103 11.55 17.92 -5.60
C PRO A 103 13.00 17.82 -5.09
N LEU A 104 13.42 16.60 -4.79
CA LEU A 104 14.77 16.29 -4.35
C LEU A 104 15.42 15.30 -5.33
N SER A 105 16.73 15.43 -5.52
CA SER A 105 17.52 14.44 -6.27
C SER A 105 18.19 13.46 -5.31
N GLY A 106 18.38 12.22 -5.77
CA GLY A 106 19.03 11.15 -5.01
C GLY A 106 18.08 10.00 -4.75
N GLU A 107 18.58 8.98 -4.06
CA GLU A 107 17.85 7.76 -3.72
C GLU A 107 17.66 7.66 -2.20
N ALA A 108 16.51 7.19 -1.75
CA ALA A 108 16.24 6.95 -0.35
C ALA A 108 15.35 5.73 -0.11
N ALA A 109 15.55 5.10 1.05
CA ALA A 109 14.66 4.06 1.55
C ALA A 109 13.32 4.67 1.97
N MET A 110 12.26 4.41 1.22
CA MET A 110 10.90 4.86 1.53
C MET A 110 10.04 3.69 2.00
N TYR A 111 9.12 3.99 2.91
CA TYR A 111 8.30 2.99 3.59
C TYR A 111 6.83 3.19 3.25
N ASN A 112 6.13 2.08 3.07
CA ASN A 112 4.68 2.06 2.91
C ASN A 112 4.05 0.97 3.79
N LEU A 113 2.75 1.04 4.02
CA LEU A 113 2.00 0.09 4.84
C LEU A 113 0.84 -0.49 4.06
N THR A 114 0.71 -1.82 4.06
CA THR A 114 -0.57 -2.43 3.72
C THR A 114 -1.47 -2.37 4.95
N VAL A 115 -2.58 -1.66 4.81
CA VAL A 115 -3.61 -1.47 5.86
C VAL A 115 -4.89 -2.16 5.43
N GLU A 116 -5.48 -2.92 6.35
CA GLU A 116 -6.71 -3.68 6.09
C GLU A 116 -7.91 -2.79 5.73
N GLN A 117 -8.70 -3.23 4.74
CA GLN A 117 -9.95 -2.64 4.23
C GLN A 117 -9.87 -1.26 3.58
N LEU A 118 -9.35 -0.26 4.30
CA LEU A 118 -9.46 1.14 3.89
C LEU A 118 -8.28 1.62 3.06
N HIS A 119 -7.14 0.92 3.14
CA HIS A 119 -5.95 1.20 2.33
C HIS A 119 -5.48 2.66 2.43
N THR A 120 -5.72 3.29 3.59
CA THR A 120 -5.25 4.62 3.94
C THR A 120 -4.69 4.58 5.35
N TYR A 121 -3.83 5.55 5.67
CA TYR A 121 -3.36 5.76 7.02
C TYR A 121 -2.87 7.19 7.21
N TYR A 122 -2.77 7.61 8.48
CA TYR A 122 -2.20 8.91 8.82
C TYR A 122 -0.71 8.82 9.10
N VAL A 123 0.08 9.69 8.46
CA VAL A 123 1.49 9.96 8.78
C VAL A 123 1.63 11.35 9.41
N LEU A 124 2.70 11.60 10.15
CA LEU A 124 2.88 12.86 10.85
C LEU A 124 3.81 13.80 10.10
N ALA A 125 3.34 15.01 9.79
CA ALA A 125 4.18 16.16 9.49
C ALA A 125 4.42 16.94 10.79
N GLY A 126 5.57 16.69 11.44
CA GLY A 126 5.81 17.13 12.81
C GLY A 126 4.85 16.42 13.77
N ASN A 127 3.89 17.17 14.33
CA ASN A 127 2.83 16.62 15.19
C ASN A 127 1.47 16.55 14.48
N THR A 128 1.40 16.96 13.21
CA THR A 128 0.14 17.07 12.46
C THR A 128 -0.08 15.82 11.61
N PRO A 129 -1.11 15.00 11.89
CA PRO A 129 -1.45 13.85 11.06
C PRO A 129 -2.03 14.29 9.72
N VAL A 130 -1.48 13.74 8.63
CA VAL A 130 -1.99 13.92 7.25
C VAL A 130 -2.32 12.57 6.63
N LEU A 131 -3.44 12.50 5.91
CA LEU A 131 -3.94 11.26 5.31
C LEU A 131 -3.20 10.91 4.01
N VAL A 132 -2.64 9.71 3.97
CA VAL A 132 -1.99 9.14 2.78
C VAL A 132 -2.69 7.86 2.32
N HIS A 133 -2.58 7.58 1.03
CA HIS A 133 -3.04 6.33 0.44
C HIS A 133 -1.95 5.26 0.53
N ASN A 134 -2.34 4.00 0.70
CA ASN A 134 -1.48 2.86 0.40
C ASN A 134 -1.36 2.70 -1.12
N SER A 135 -0.82 3.72 -1.81
CA SER A 135 -0.49 3.61 -3.22
C SER A 135 0.70 2.69 -3.34
N SER A 136 0.55 1.62 -4.10
CA SER A 136 1.66 0.77 -4.46
C SER A 136 2.64 1.59 -5.30
N CYS A 137 3.78 1.94 -4.73
CA CYS A 137 4.99 2.35 -5.49
C CYS A 137 5.56 1.18 -6.31
N VAL A 138 4.73 0.21 -6.67
CA VAL A 138 5.09 -1.05 -7.31
C VAL A 138 4.11 -1.27 -8.47
N PRO A 139 4.58 -1.70 -9.66
CA PRO A 139 3.72 -1.71 -10.86
C PRO A 139 2.40 -2.48 -10.68
N PRO A 140 1.30 -2.06 -11.34
CA PRO A 140 0.02 -2.75 -11.27
C PRO A 140 0.15 -4.24 -11.58
N LEU A 141 -0.61 -5.07 -10.87
CA LEU A 141 -0.56 -6.51 -11.06
C LEU A 141 -1.06 -6.88 -12.46
N ARG A 142 -0.26 -7.66 -13.18
CA ARG A 142 -0.64 -8.18 -14.49
C ARG A 142 -0.74 -9.68 -14.40
N ALA A 143 -1.91 -10.21 -14.77
CA ALA A 143 -2.09 -11.66 -14.78
C ALA A 143 -1.16 -12.30 -15.81
N LEU A 144 -0.64 -13.48 -15.48
CA LEU A 144 0.21 -14.26 -16.38
C LEU A 144 -0.55 -14.74 -17.64
N HIS A 145 -1.86 -14.90 -17.51
CA HIS A 145 -2.75 -15.38 -18.56
C HIS A 145 -3.96 -14.45 -18.71
N SER A 146 -4.61 -14.50 -19.88
CA SER A 146 -5.88 -13.79 -20.07
C SER A 146 -6.98 -14.34 -19.15
N ASN A 147 -8.01 -13.54 -18.87
CA ASN A 147 -9.16 -13.99 -18.09
C ASN A 147 -9.83 -15.22 -18.73
N GLU A 148 -9.98 -15.26 -20.06
CA GLU A 148 -10.59 -16.44 -20.71
C GLU A 148 -9.74 -17.70 -20.51
N THR A 149 -8.42 -17.56 -20.50
CA THR A 149 -7.51 -18.68 -20.26
C THR A 149 -7.57 -19.14 -18.81
N LEU A 150 -7.63 -18.22 -17.85
CA LEU A 150 -7.80 -18.56 -16.44
C LEU A 150 -9.14 -19.25 -16.17
N GLU A 151 -10.23 -18.73 -16.72
CA GLU A 151 -11.57 -19.32 -16.55
C GLU A 151 -11.67 -20.72 -17.15
N ARG A 152 -11.00 -20.97 -18.28
CA ARG A 152 -10.98 -22.28 -18.93
C ARG A 152 -10.07 -23.28 -18.21
N SER A 153 -8.85 -22.88 -17.87
CA SER A 153 -7.84 -23.80 -17.35
C SER A 153 -7.85 -23.98 -15.84
N ASN A 154 -8.37 -22.99 -15.08
CA ASN A 154 -8.32 -22.98 -13.62
C ASN A 154 -9.72 -22.98 -12.98
N LYS A 155 -10.75 -23.45 -13.69
CA LYS A 155 -12.15 -23.40 -13.24
C LYS A 155 -12.35 -23.92 -11.82
N THR A 156 -11.81 -25.09 -11.49
CA THR A 156 -11.94 -25.68 -10.14
C THR A 156 -11.31 -24.82 -9.05
N SER A 157 -10.17 -24.18 -9.33
CA SER A 157 -9.50 -23.28 -8.40
C SER A 157 -10.31 -21.98 -8.23
N ILE A 158 -10.85 -21.42 -9.33
CA ILE A 158 -11.75 -20.26 -9.28
C ILE A 158 -12.99 -20.57 -8.45
N ASP A 159 -13.64 -21.71 -8.70
CA ASP A 159 -14.85 -22.13 -7.96
C ASP A 159 -14.57 -22.33 -6.46
N HIS A 160 -13.37 -22.81 -6.10
CA HIS A 160 -12.95 -22.91 -4.71
C HIS A 160 -12.75 -21.54 -4.07
N TRP A 161 -11.91 -20.68 -4.65
CA TRP A 161 -11.57 -19.38 -4.08
C TRP A 161 -12.76 -18.41 -4.09
N SER A 162 -13.66 -18.52 -5.07
CA SER A 162 -14.88 -17.71 -5.12
C SER A 162 -15.82 -17.95 -3.94
N LYS A 163 -15.71 -19.09 -3.25
CA LYS A 163 -16.49 -19.42 -2.05
C LYS A 163 -15.84 -18.91 -0.75
N GLN A 164 -14.56 -18.54 -0.78
CA GLN A 164 -13.84 -18.03 0.39
C GLN A 164 -14.19 -16.57 0.64
N SER A 165 -14.07 -16.11 1.89
CA SER A 165 -14.22 -14.68 2.20
C SER A 165 -13.10 -13.86 1.56
N THR A 166 -13.32 -12.57 1.34
CA THR A 166 -12.26 -11.68 0.81
C THR A 166 -11.05 -11.67 1.74
N ASP A 167 -11.28 -11.66 3.05
CA ASP A 167 -10.23 -11.64 4.05
C ASP A 167 -9.37 -12.91 4.04
N ASP A 168 -9.98 -14.08 3.82
CA ASP A 168 -9.25 -15.36 3.71
C ASP A 168 -8.38 -15.40 2.45
N ILE A 169 -8.89 -14.91 1.32
CA ILE A 169 -8.10 -14.83 0.09
C ILE A 169 -6.90 -13.89 0.30
N VAL A 170 -7.13 -12.70 0.87
CA VAL A 170 -6.05 -11.74 1.18
C VAL A 170 -5.05 -12.33 2.15
N ALA A 171 -5.50 -13.04 3.19
CA ALA A 171 -4.63 -13.70 4.16
C ALA A 171 -3.75 -14.76 3.50
N SER A 172 -4.31 -15.56 2.58
CA SER A 172 -3.56 -16.61 1.86
C SER A 172 -2.46 -16.07 0.93
N LEU A 173 -2.58 -14.80 0.50
CA LEU A 173 -1.63 -14.15 -0.41
C LEU A 173 -0.51 -13.40 0.32
N ARG A 174 -0.52 -13.33 1.65
CA ARG A 174 0.49 -12.59 2.42
C ARG A 174 1.89 -13.19 2.26
N PRO A 175 2.96 -12.36 2.29
CA PRO A 175 4.33 -12.86 2.33
C PRO A 175 4.57 -13.87 3.46
N GLY A 176 5.38 -14.89 3.18
CA GLY A 176 5.67 -16.02 4.06
C GLY A 176 4.61 -17.12 4.10
N GLN A 177 3.52 -17.00 3.34
CA GLN A 177 2.59 -18.10 3.11
C GLN A 177 3.11 -19.05 2.03
N HIS A 178 2.76 -20.33 2.13
CA HIS A 178 3.16 -21.36 1.16
C HIS A 178 2.81 -20.99 -0.29
N GLU A 179 1.68 -20.30 -0.49
CA GLU A 179 1.31 -19.76 -1.78
C GLU A 179 1.11 -18.23 -1.73
N ALA A 180 2.08 -17.51 -1.20
CA ALA A 180 2.10 -16.04 -1.20
C ALA A 180 1.98 -15.45 -2.62
N LEU A 181 1.55 -14.20 -2.72
CA LEU A 181 1.56 -13.45 -3.98
C LEU A 181 3.01 -13.18 -4.40
N ILE A 182 3.48 -13.82 -5.46
CA ILE A 182 4.84 -13.63 -6.02
C ILE A 182 4.73 -12.89 -7.33
N VAL A 183 5.49 -11.80 -7.48
CA VAL A 183 5.34 -10.84 -8.57
C VAL A 183 6.72 -10.42 -9.07
N ARG A 184 6.89 -10.34 -10.39
CA ARG A 184 8.09 -9.75 -11.00
C ARG A 184 8.11 -8.24 -10.82
N ASP A 185 9.28 -7.63 -10.98
CA ASP A 185 9.42 -6.18 -10.84
C ASP A 185 8.53 -5.38 -11.80
N ASP A 186 8.15 -5.96 -12.95
CA ASP A 186 7.22 -5.37 -13.93
C ASP A 186 5.73 -5.55 -13.59
N GLY A 187 5.41 -6.11 -12.42
CA GLY A 187 4.04 -6.37 -11.96
C GLY A 187 3.45 -7.69 -12.46
N LEU A 188 4.16 -8.50 -13.25
CA LEU A 188 3.66 -9.79 -13.70
C LEU A 188 3.51 -10.77 -12.53
N VAL A 189 2.30 -11.29 -12.33
CA VAL A 189 1.95 -12.22 -11.26
C VAL A 189 2.48 -13.61 -11.60
N MET A 190 3.48 -14.08 -10.86
CA MET A 190 4.07 -15.41 -11.02
C MET A 190 3.36 -16.45 -10.16
N ASN A 191 2.85 -16.05 -8.99
CA ASN A 191 2.00 -16.89 -8.14
C ASN A 191 0.78 -16.13 -7.62
N GLY A 192 -0.36 -16.82 -7.49
CA GLY A 192 -1.60 -16.23 -6.96
C GLY A 192 -2.59 -15.70 -8.01
N ASN A 193 -2.35 -15.94 -9.31
CA ASN A 193 -3.19 -15.45 -10.42
C ASN A 193 -4.69 -15.65 -10.22
N THR A 194 -5.13 -16.86 -9.83
CA THR A 194 -6.55 -17.16 -9.61
C THR A 194 -7.16 -16.35 -8.45
N ARG A 195 -6.41 -16.17 -7.36
CA ARG A 195 -6.88 -15.40 -6.20
C ARG A 195 -6.93 -13.91 -6.49
N VAL A 196 -5.94 -13.38 -7.20
CA VAL A 196 -5.95 -11.99 -7.71
C VAL A 196 -7.15 -11.77 -8.64
N TYR A 197 -7.46 -12.71 -9.53
CA TYR A 197 -8.63 -12.64 -10.39
C TYR A 197 -9.94 -12.57 -9.58
N VAL A 198 -10.12 -13.43 -8.57
CA VAL A 198 -11.32 -13.43 -7.71
C VAL A 198 -11.42 -12.14 -6.90
N LEU A 199 -10.31 -11.61 -6.39
CA LEU A 199 -10.31 -10.32 -5.69
C LEU A 199 -10.70 -9.16 -6.62
N ARG A 200 -10.15 -9.13 -7.84
CA ARG A 200 -10.52 -8.13 -8.85
C ARG A 200 -12.01 -8.19 -9.21
N SER A 201 -12.58 -9.37 -9.38
CA SER A 201 -14.01 -9.50 -9.70
C SER A 201 -14.93 -9.02 -8.57
N ARG A 202 -14.42 -8.99 -7.33
CA ARG A 202 -15.09 -8.41 -6.16
C ARG A 202 -14.87 -6.89 -6.01
N GLY A 203 -14.13 -6.26 -6.93
CA GLY A 203 -13.77 -4.85 -6.85
C GLY A 203 -12.70 -4.53 -5.80
N TYR A 204 -11.94 -5.53 -5.36
CA TYR A 204 -10.81 -5.32 -4.45
C TYR A 204 -9.63 -4.71 -5.20
N ASP A 205 -8.97 -3.72 -4.59
CA ASP A 205 -7.73 -3.14 -5.11
C ASP A 205 -6.56 -4.12 -4.88
N VAL A 206 -6.34 -4.99 -5.85
CA VAL A 206 -5.28 -6.00 -5.78
C VAL A 206 -3.87 -5.41 -5.88
N ASP A 207 -3.72 -4.20 -6.40
CA ASP A 207 -2.41 -3.58 -6.54
C ASP A 207 -1.87 -3.13 -5.18
N SER A 208 -2.74 -3.01 -4.17
CA SER A 208 -2.40 -2.77 -2.77
C SER A 208 -1.92 -4.02 -2.00
N LEU A 209 -2.02 -5.22 -2.60
CA LEU A 209 -1.67 -6.47 -1.94
C LEU A 209 -0.16 -6.54 -1.67
N PRO A 210 0.25 -7.01 -0.48
CA PRO A 210 1.65 -7.27 -0.21
C PRO A 210 2.11 -8.43 -1.09
N ARG A 211 3.29 -8.28 -1.71
CA ARG A 211 3.81 -9.22 -2.69
C ARG A 211 5.30 -9.47 -2.49
N GLU A 212 5.72 -10.70 -2.75
CA GLU A 212 7.13 -11.10 -2.76
C GLU A 212 7.72 -10.90 -4.16
N SER A 213 8.98 -10.47 -4.23
CA SER A 213 9.69 -10.30 -5.50
C SER A 213 10.12 -11.65 -6.07
N TYR A 214 9.74 -11.91 -7.31
CA TYR A 214 10.20 -13.08 -8.05
C TYR A 214 11.73 -13.05 -8.23
N GLY A 215 12.41 -14.13 -7.84
CA GLY A 215 13.88 -14.25 -7.95
C GLY A 215 14.68 -13.69 -6.77
N SER A 216 14.04 -13.25 -5.69
CA SER A 216 14.71 -12.72 -4.49
C SER A 216 15.12 -13.79 -3.45
N SER A 217 15.50 -14.99 -3.90
CA SER A 217 16.16 -15.97 -3.04
C SER A 217 17.68 -15.75 -3.06
N GLY A 218 18.21 -15.17 -1.97
CA GLY A 218 19.60 -15.41 -1.55
C GLY A 218 19.85 -16.92 -1.34
N PRO A 219 21.12 -17.36 -1.28
CA PRO A 219 21.59 -18.65 -1.79
C PRO A 219 20.72 -19.80 -1.28
N GLN A 220 19.93 -20.36 -2.19
CA GLN A 220 19.29 -21.65 -1.99
C GLN A 220 20.40 -22.71 -2.04
N THR A 221 20.66 -23.35 -0.92
CA THR A 221 21.36 -24.64 -0.90
C THR A 221 20.50 -25.63 -1.68
N GLU A 222 21.11 -26.33 -2.64
CA GLU A 222 20.52 -27.12 -3.73
C GLU A 222 19.66 -28.35 -3.34
N ASP A 223 19.13 -28.48 -2.12
CA ASP A 223 18.69 -29.80 -1.62
C ASP A 223 17.16 -30.05 -1.51
N GLU A 224 16.26 -29.20 -2.03
CA GLU A 224 14.80 -29.41 -1.83
C GLU A 224 13.93 -29.47 -3.09
N TRP A 225 14.50 -29.82 -4.25
CA TRP A 225 13.71 -30.02 -5.46
C TRP A 225 14.20 -31.22 -6.26
N TRP A 226 13.95 -32.45 -5.80
CA TRP A 226 13.61 -33.62 -6.63
C TRP A 226 13.23 -34.81 -5.74
N ASP A 227 11.94 -35.13 -5.66
CA ASP A 227 11.51 -36.51 -5.42
C ASP A 227 10.41 -36.86 -6.42
N LEU A 228 10.84 -37.28 -7.60
CA LEU A 228 10.01 -38.02 -8.56
C LEU A 228 10.19 -39.51 -8.25
N GLY A 229 9.32 -40.04 -7.39
CA GLY A 229 9.17 -41.48 -7.19
C GLY A 229 8.31 -42.08 -8.30
N GLY A 230 8.83 -43.12 -8.95
CA GLY A 230 8.11 -43.94 -9.93
C GLY A 230 7.20 -45.01 -9.32
#